data_AF-A0A2V7NXF9-F1
#
_entry.id   AF-A0A2V7NXF9-F1
#
_cell.length_a   1.000
_cell.length_b   1.000
_cell.length_c   1.000
_cell.angle_alpha   90.00
_cell.angle_beta   90.00
_cell.angle_gamma   90.00
#
_symmetry.space_group_name_H-M   'P 1'
#
loop_
_entity.id
_entity.type
_entity.pdbx_description
1 polymer ?
#
loop_
_entity_poly.entity_id
_entity_poly.type
_entity_poly.pdbx_seq_one_letter_code
_entity_poly.pdbx_strand_id
1 'polypeptide(L)'
;MFSLLACDQASRPGDTAGLQSYGRWEWHGRIVAAPDSSLTLMRIRIDTTRGGDVALVRYDFDPSPGAGDEYALTLGLDFGNVRALRPGVPYELGSPPARIPASATATCFCRPLRPDSVRGTFTLVTRGMRQITGRVDAALYFTAWNDSSRHVTYPLHQRLDAVK
;
A
#
# COMPACT_ATOMS: atom_id res chain seq x y z
N MET A 1 -35.69 8.32 -5.78
CA MET A 1 -35.16 7.16 -5.03
C MET A 1 -33.67 7.42 -4.82
N PHE A 2 -33.28 7.91 -3.64
CA PHE A 2 -31.90 8.26 -3.34
C PHE A 2 -31.12 6.97 -3.04
N SER A 3 -30.26 6.55 -3.97
CA SER A 3 -29.35 5.42 -3.75
C SER A 3 -28.19 5.86 -2.84
N LEU A 4 -28.38 5.66 -1.54
CA LEU A 4 -27.31 5.64 -0.54
C LEU A 4 -26.43 4.38 -0.75
N LEU A 5 -25.57 4.38 -1.77
CA LEU A 5 -24.53 3.37 -1.98
C LEU A 5 -23.16 3.89 -1.51
N ALA A 6 -23.11 4.55 -0.35
CA ALA A 6 -21.88 5.13 0.21
C ALA A 6 -21.33 4.37 1.42
N CYS A 7 -21.66 3.09 1.57
CA CYS A 7 -21.03 2.20 2.54
C CYS A 7 -20.27 1.10 1.82
N ASP A 8 -19.09 1.44 1.31
CA ASP A 8 -18.12 0.44 0.85
C ASP A 8 -17.37 -0.14 2.07
N GLN A 9 -18.11 -0.83 2.94
CA GLN A 9 -17.61 -1.32 4.23
C GLN A 9 -17.01 -2.74 4.17
N ALA A 10 -17.04 -3.43 3.03
CA ALA A 10 -16.56 -4.81 2.92
C ALA A 10 -15.62 -5.03 1.71
N SER A 11 -14.80 -6.07 1.79
CA SER A 11 -14.07 -6.62 0.64
C SER A 11 -15.05 -6.88 -0.52
N ARG A 12 -14.61 -6.61 -1.74
CA ARG A 12 -15.39 -6.80 -2.96
C ARG A 12 -15.01 -8.12 -3.63
N PRO A 13 -15.92 -8.73 -4.41
CA PRO A 13 -15.55 -9.80 -5.33
C PRO A 13 -14.43 -9.33 -6.26
N GLY A 14 -13.34 -10.09 -6.35
CA GLY A 14 -12.15 -9.73 -7.12
C GLY A 14 -11.06 -9.00 -6.33
N ASP A 15 -11.32 -8.63 -5.07
CA ASP A 15 -10.24 -8.19 -4.18
C ASP A 15 -9.23 -9.32 -4.02
N THR A 16 -7.95 -8.97 -4.04
CA THR A 16 -6.87 -9.92 -3.83
C THR A 16 -7.04 -10.58 -2.46
N ALA A 17 -6.67 -11.86 -2.31
CA ALA A 17 -6.65 -12.49 -0.98
C ALA A 17 -5.68 -11.73 -0.07
N GLY A 18 -5.96 -11.62 1.24
CA GLY A 18 -5.09 -10.95 2.21
C GLY A 18 -5.89 -10.14 3.23
N LEU A 19 -5.47 -10.19 4.50
CA LEU A 19 -6.10 -9.44 5.58
C LEU A 19 -5.23 -8.24 5.93
N GLN A 20 -5.81 -7.04 5.95
CA GLN A 20 -5.09 -5.88 6.46
C GLN A 20 -4.91 -6.02 7.99
N SER A 21 -3.67 -6.27 8.42
CA SER A 21 -3.32 -6.41 9.84
C SER A 21 -2.83 -5.13 10.48
N TYR A 22 -2.41 -4.15 9.66
CA TYR A 22 -1.91 -2.88 10.14
C TYR A 22 -2.28 -1.74 9.19
N GLY A 23 -2.63 -0.60 9.75
CA GLY A 23 -2.83 0.62 8.98
C GLY A 23 -2.63 1.87 9.83
N ARG A 24 -1.58 2.62 9.54
CA ARG A 24 -1.21 3.85 10.25
C ARG A 24 -1.17 5.03 9.30
N TRP A 25 -1.73 6.15 9.75
CA TRP A 25 -1.66 7.44 9.08
C TRP A 25 -0.91 8.44 9.94
N GLU A 26 -0.04 9.25 9.33
CA GLU A 26 0.58 10.40 9.98
C GLU A 26 0.41 11.70 9.19
N TRP A 27 0.24 12.79 9.96
CA TRP A 27 0.32 14.17 9.51
C TRP A 27 1.75 14.60 9.84
N HIS A 28 2.54 15.02 8.85
CA HIS A 28 3.98 15.31 8.97
C HIS A 28 4.91 14.08 8.95
N GLY A 29 4.52 13.06 8.20
CA GLY A 29 5.36 11.91 7.93
C GLY A 29 6.00 11.95 6.55
N ARG A 30 7.09 11.21 6.38
CA ARG A 30 7.60 10.79 5.07
C ARG A 30 7.72 9.28 5.04
N ILE A 31 7.42 8.68 3.89
CA ILE A 31 7.67 7.25 3.69
C ILE A 31 9.17 7.05 3.47
N VAL A 32 9.78 6.18 4.27
CA VAL A 32 11.17 5.77 4.12
C VAL A 32 11.21 4.28 3.87
N ALA A 33 11.73 3.89 2.70
CA ALA A 33 12.07 2.51 2.39
C ALA A 33 13.60 2.37 2.55
N ALA A 34 14.03 1.62 3.55
CA ALA A 34 15.45 1.45 3.86
C ALA A 34 15.78 -0.02 4.18
N PRO A 35 17.02 -0.47 3.89
CA PRO A 35 17.48 -1.77 4.32
C PRO A 35 17.59 -1.80 5.83
N ASP A 36 17.06 -2.86 6.44
CA ASP A 36 17.30 -3.23 7.81
C ASP A 36 18.43 -4.27 7.83
N SER A 37 19.64 -3.80 8.18
CA SER A 37 20.83 -4.63 8.24
C SER A 37 20.79 -5.69 9.35
N SER A 38 19.90 -5.56 10.33
CA SER A 38 19.74 -6.54 11.41
C SER A 38 18.93 -7.76 10.97
N LEU A 39 18.10 -7.62 9.94
CA LEU A 39 17.16 -8.66 9.49
C LEU A 39 17.29 -8.99 7.99
N THR A 40 18.30 -8.45 7.30
CA THR A 40 18.53 -8.64 5.85
C THR A 40 17.27 -8.42 4.99
N LEU A 41 16.44 -7.45 5.38
CA LEU A 41 15.16 -7.15 4.72
C LEU A 41 15.02 -5.66 4.46
N MET A 42 14.12 -5.26 3.57
CA MET A 42 13.74 -3.85 3.45
C MET A 42 12.54 -3.56 4.32
N ARG A 43 12.61 -2.45 5.05
CA ARG A 43 11.51 -1.96 5.86
C ARG A 43 10.98 -0.66 5.28
N ILE A 44 9.67 -0.60 5.10
CA ILE A 44 8.95 0.65 4.90
C ILE A 44 8.50 1.14 6.27
N ARG A 45 8.81 2.39 6.58
CA ARG A 45 8.39 3.04 7.83
C ARG A 45 7.98 4.48 7.57
N ILE A 46 7.23 5.03 8.51
CA ILE A 46 6.97 6.46 8.58
C ILE A 46 8.07 7.10 9.41
N ASP A 47 8.73 8.10 8.85
CA ASP A 47 9.58 9.03 9.59
C ASP A 47 8.80 10.32 9.85
N THR A 48 8.55 10.63 11.12
CA THR A 48 7.71 11.75 11.57
C THR A 48 8.48 13.05 11.80
N THR A 49 9.75 13.13 11.39
CA THR A 49 10.57 14.32 11.59
C THR A 49 10.09 15.51 10.77
N ARG A 50 9.76 15.29 9.48
CA ARG A 50 9.16 16.26 8.55
C ARG A 50 8.49 15.51 7.39
N GLY A 51 7.42 16.07 6.84
CA GLY A 51 6.81 15.58 5.60
C GLY A 51 5.34 15.97 5.46
N GLY A 52 4.61 15.20 4.64
CA GLY A 52 3.19 15.40 4.36
C GLY A 52 2.30 14.41 5.09
N ASP A 53 1.12 14.19 4.53
CA ASP A 53 0.19 13.13 4.92
C ASP A 53 0.62 11.81 4.29
N VAL A 54 0.95 10.82 5.11
CA VAL A 54 1.43 9.51 4.64
C VAL A 54 0.73 8.36 5.33
N ALA A 55 0.43 7.29 4.60
CA ALA A 55 -0.10 6.07 5.18
C ALA A 55 0.83 4.88 4.97
N LEU A 56 0.93 4.04 5.99
CA LEU A 56 1.59 2.75 5.95
C LEU A 56 0.58 1.68 6.29
N VAL A 57 0.35 0.74 5.38
CA VAL A 57 -0.55 -0.39 5.60
C VAL A 57 0.14 -1.71 5.34
N ARG A 58 -0.25 -2.74 6.09
CA ARG A 58 0.25 -4.10 5.94
C ARG A 58 -0.92 -5.04 5.70
N TYR A 59 -0.74 -5.90 4.71
CA TYR A 59 -1.62 -7.03 4.41
C TYR A 59 -0.84 -8.30 4.69
N ASP A 60 -1.40 -9.19 5.49
CA ASP A 60 -0.89 -10.55 5.70
C ASP A 60 -1.67 -11.51 4.79
N PHE A 61 -0.94 -12.44 4.18
CA PHE A 61 -1.42 -13.42 3.21
C PHE A 61 -0.97 -14.80 3.68
N ASP A 62 -1.91 -15.73 3.68
CA ASP A 62 -1.61 -17.16 3.74
C ASP A 62 -1.69 -17.69 2.30
N PRO A 63 -0.56 -17.98 1.63
CA PRO A 63 -0.60 -18.48 0.26
C PRO A 63 -1.11 -19.93 0.17
N SER A 64 -1.22 -20.69 1.28
CA SER A 64 -1.78 -22.05 1.28
C SER A 64 -2.06 -22.62 2.68
N PRO A 65 -3.20 -23.32 2.90
CA PRO A 65 -3.42 -24.11 4.11
C PRO A 65 -2.45 -25.30 4.15
N GLY A 66 -1.27 -25.09 4.73
CA GLY A 66 -0.22 -26.12 4.86
C GLY A 66 1.21 -25.61 4.85
N ALA A 67 1.46 -24.36 4.43
CA ALA A 67 2.77 -23.73 4.56
C ALA A 67 2.72 -22.72 5.70
N GLY A 68 3.41 -23.01 6.81
CA GLY A 68 3.43 -22.17 8.02
C GLY A 68 4.19 -20.85 7.87
N ASP A 69 4.35 -20.34 6.65
CA ASP A 69 5.07 -19.09 6.37
C ASP A 69 4.04 -18.00 6.04
N GLU A 70 3.83 -17.07 6.96
CA GLU A 70 2.98 -15.91 6.76
C GLU A 70 3.66 -14.91 5.81
N TYR A 71 3.09 -14.72 4.62
CA TYR A 71 3.57 -13.71 3.69
C TYR A 71 2.93 -12.39 4.06
N ALA A 72 3.65 -11.29 3.87
CA ALA A 72 3.05 -9.99 4.07
C ALA A 72 3.58 -8.94 3.12
N LEU A 73 2.66 -8.11 2.66
CA LEU A 73 2.89 -6.94 1.84
C LEU A 73 2.72 -5.70 2.70
N THR A 74 3.74 -4.86 2.76
CA THR A 74 3.64 -3.52 3.31
C THR A 74 3.60 -2.52 2.16
N LEU A 75 2.62 -1.61 2.18
CA LEU A 75 2.43 -0.53 1.21
C LEU A 75 2.55 0.81 1.93
N GLY A 76 3.45 1.66 1.46
CA GLY A 76 3.59 3.05 1.87
C GLY A 76 3.06 3.98 0.78
N LEU A 77 2.14 4.87 1.13
CA LEU A 77 1.55 5.89 0.26
C LEU A 77 1.89 7.28 0.78
N ASP A 78 2.38 8.14 -0.11
CA ASP A 78 2.60 9.56 0.17
C ASP A 78 1.53 10.40 -0.49
N PHE A 79 0.61 10.95 0.29
CA PHE A 79 -0.48 11.78 -0.20
C PHE A 79 -0.11 13.26 -0.30
N GLY A 80 1.04 13.66 0.27
CA GLY A 80 1.44 15.06 0.39
C GLY A 80 0.47 15.87 1.26
N ASN A 81 -0.58 16.43 0.64
CA ASN A 81 -1.67 17.09 1.35
C ASN A 81 -2.98 16.35 1.03
N VAL A 82 -3.40 15.47 1.95
CA VAL A 82 -4.59 14.63 1.75
C VAL A 82 -5.87 15.47 1.63
N ARG A 83 -5.91 16.65 2.25
CA ARG A 83 -7.07 17.57 2.19
C ARG A 83 -7.26 18.17 0.80
N ALA A 84 -6.23 18.13 -0.05
CA ALA A 84 -6.32 18.54 -1.45
C ALA A 84 -6.83 17.40 -2.37
N LEU A 85 -7.03 16.19 -1.84
CA LEU A 85 -7.60 15.06 -2.56
C LEU A 85 -9.13 15.07 -2.43
N ARG A 86 -9.80 14.79 -3.54
CA ARG A 86 -11.25 14.71 -3.63
C ARG A 86 -11.67 13.23 -3.50
N PRO A 87 -12.64 12.91 -2.63
CA PRO A 87 -13.20 11.57 -2.57
C PRO A 87 -13.79 11.11 -3.91
N GLY A 88 -13.69 9.82 -4.20
CA GLY A 88 -14.24 9.20 -5.42
C GLY A 88 -13.47 9.49 -6.71
N VAL A 89 -12.38 10.26 -6.65
CA VAL A 89 -11.49 10.50 -7.79
C VAL A 89 -10.31 9.52 -7.74
N PRO A 90 -10.02 8.80 -8.84
CA PRO A 90 -8.82 7.97 -8.92
C PRO A 90 -7.57 8.84 -9.09
N TYR A 91 -6.52 8.49 -8.36
CA TYR A 91 -5.21 9.13 -8.39
C TYR A 91 -4.13 8.12 -8.74
N GLU A 92 -3.31 8.43 -9.74
CA GLU A 92 -2.19 7.57 -10.14
C GLU A 92 -1.19 7.34 -9.00
N LEU A 93 -0.80 6.08 -8.83
CA LEU A 93 0.18 5.58 -7.88
C LEU A 93 1.51 5.26 -8.57
N GLY A 94 2.62 5.53 -7.88
CA GLY A 94 3.94 5.05 -8.28
C GLY A 94 4.98 6.15 -8.37
N SER A 95 6.00 5.94 -9.20
CA SER A 95 7.03 6.97 -9.45
C SER A 95 6.46 8.17 -10.23
N PRO A 96 7.06 9.37 -10.11
CA PRO A 96 6.69 10.53 -10.92
C PRO A 96 6.57 10.16 -12.42
N PRO A 97 5.56 10.69 -13.15
CA PRO A 97 4.68 11.80 -12.80
C PRO A 97 3.41 11.41 -12.01
N ALA A 98 3.33 10.20 -11.46
CA ALA A 98 2.20 9.79 -10.62
C ALA A 98 1.98 10.76 -9.45
N ARG A 99 0.70 11.02 -9.12
CA ARG A 99 0.33 12.02 -8.11
C ARG A 99 0.58 11.53 -6.69
N ILE A 100 0.48 10.23 -6.45
CA ILE A 100 0.70 9.62 -5.14
C ILE A 100 1.91 8.69 -5.25
N PRO A 101 3.08 9.13 -4.77
CA PRO A 101 4.21 8.24 -4.61
C PRO A 101 3.84 7.02 -3.78
N ALA A 102 4.21 5.84 -4.28
CA ALA A 102 3.91 4.57 -3.65
C ALA A 102 5.17 3.70 -3.59
N SER A 103 5.31 2.98 -2.48
CA SER A 103 6.38 2.00 -2.29
C SER A 103 5.81 0.75 -1.64
N ALA A 104 6.35 -0.41 -1.97
CA ALA A 104 5.92 -1.66 -1.35
C ALA A 104 7.11 -2.57 -1.04
N THR A 105 6.94 -3.40 -0.02
CA THR A 105 7.88 -4.47 0.34
C THR A 105 7.08 -5.71 0.67
N ALA A 106 7.57 -6.87 0.25
CA ALA A 106 7.05 -8.14 0.72
C ALA A 106 8.10 -8.84 1.60
N THR A 107 7.65 -9.42 2.71
CA THR A 107 8.50 -9.92 3.81
C THR A 107 9.50 -11.00 3.37
N CYS A 108 9.26 -11.68 2.24
CA CYS A 108 10.15 -12.71 1.71
C CYS A 108 11.28 -12.18 0.79
N PHE A 109 11.35 -10.87 0.50
CA PHE A 109 12.36 -10.34 -0.43
C PHE A 109 13.48 -9.60 0.30
N CYS A 110 14.72 -10.10 0.16
CA CYS A 110 15.92 -9.48 0.74
C CYS A 110 16.42 -8.23 -0.03
N ARG A 111 15.63 -7.73 -0.99
CA ARG A 111 15.84 -6.47 -1.74
C ARG A 111 14.53 -5.70 -1.86
N PRO A 112 14.57 -4.37 -1.92
CA PRO A 112 13.35 -3.58 -2.06
C PRO A 112 12.72 -3.88 -3.40
N LEU A 113 11.39 -3.81 -3.44
CA LEU A 113 10.76 -3.57 -4.73
C LEU A 113 11.32 -2.24 -5.27
N ARG A 114 11.53 -2.17 -6.58
CA ARG A 114 12.04 -0.96 -7.21
C ARG A 114 11.10 0.22 -6.90
N PRO A 115 11.59 1.46 -6.90
CA PRO A 115 10.74 2.64 -6.67
C PRO A 115 9.52 2.74 -7.61
N ASP A 116 9.57 2.09 -8.77
CA ASP A 116 8.49 2.02 -9.75
C ASP A 116 7.73 0.67 -9.73
N SER A 117 7.96 -0.16 -8.72
CA SER A 117 7.33 -1.47 -8.58
C SER A 117 5.87 -1.43 -8.15
N VAL A 118 5.34 -0.27 -7.78
CA VAL A 118 3.91 -0.09 -7.54
C VAL A 118 3.39 0.87 -8.60
N ARG A 119 2.43 0.43 -9.40
CA ARG A 119 1.74 1.28 -10.39
C ARG A 119 0.26 0.99 -10.38
N GLY A 120 -0.57 2.01 -10.50
CA GLY A 120 -2.01 1.83 -10.51
C GLY A 120 -2.73 3.07 -10.02
N THR A 121 -3.88 2.89 -9.37
CA THR A 121 -4.70 4.00 -8.88
C THR A 121 -5.08 3.83 -7.42
N PHE A 122 -5.24 4.96 -6.74
CA PHE A 122 -5.83 5.06 -5.43
C PHE A 122 -7.08 5.95 -5.50
N THR A 123 -8.19 5.45 -4.96
CA THR A 123 -9.40 6.23 -4.79
C THR A 123 -9.66 6.47 -3.31
N LEU A 124 -9.69 7.73 -2.89
CA LEU A 124 -10.05 8.10 -1.53
C LEU A 124 -11.55 7.87 -1.30
N VAL A 125 -11.88 7.20 -0.20
CA VAL A 125 -13.25 7.04 0.29
C VAL A 125 -13.40 7.89 1.54
N THR A 126 -14.49 8.66 1.63
CA THR A 126 -14.70 9.66 2.68
C THR A 126 -14.82 9.02 4.06
N ARG A 127 -13.86 9.29 4.98
CA ARG A 127 -13.99 8.93 6.40
C ARG A 127 -13.25 9.88 7.35
N GLY A 128 -13.83 11.05 7.60
CA GLY A 128 -13.43 11.92 8.71
C GLY A 128 -11.99 12.44 8.66
N MET A 129 -11.56 13.12 9.71
CA MET A 129 -10.25 13.80 9.75
C MET A 129 -9.12 12.96 10.33
N ARG A 130 -9.37 11.80 10.96
CA ARG A 130 -8.35 10.95 11.64
C ARG A 130 -8.21 9.55 11.04
N GLN A 131 -8.90 9.30 9.94
CA GLN A 131 -8.83 8.05 9.19
C GLN A 131 -8.68 8.37 7.71
N ILE A 132 -7.83 7.60 7.03
CA ILE A 132 -7.80 7.51 5.58
C ILE A 132 -8.39 6.15 5.23
N THR A 133 -9.48 6.15 4.46
CA THR A 133 -9.98 4.95 3.82
C THR A 133 -9.91 5.13 2.32
N GLY A 134 -9.61 4.07 1.58
CA GLY A 134 -9.60 4.11 0.13
C GLY A 134 -9.52 2.74 -0.50
N ARG A 135 -9.44 2.72 -1.83
CA ARG A 135 -9.14 1.50 -2.59
C ARG A 135 -7.89 1.70 -3.41
N VAL A 136 -7.06 0.67 -3.39
CA VAL A 136 -5.86 0.52 -4.20
C VAL A 136 -6.17 -0.51 -5.27
N ASP A 137 -5.97 -0.12 -6.52
CA ASP A 137 -5.94 -1.01 -7.68
C ASP A 137 -4.58 -0.85 -8.33
N ALA A 138 -3.69 -1.82 -8.14
CA ALA A 138 -2.29 -1.68 -8.53
C ALA A 138 -1.67 -2.98 -9.03
N ALA A 139 -0.64 -2.85 -9.85
CA ALA A 139 0.29 -3.90 -10.20
C ALA A 139 1.56 -3.76 -9.35
N LEU A 140 1.94 -4.86 -8.69
CA LEU A 140 3.23 -5.00 -8.02
C LEU A 140 4.19 -5.78 -8.90
N TYR A 141 5.34 -5.20 -9.19
CA TYR A 141 6.38 -5.82 -10.01
C TYR A 141 7.48 -6.41 -9.12
N PHE A 142 7.53 -7.74 -9.10
CA PHE A 142 8.50 -8.55 -8.37
C PHE A 142 9.60 -9.06 -9.30
N THR A 143 10.85 -9.05 -8.82
CA THR A 143 11.99 -9.70 -9.47
C THR A 143 12.42 -10.88 -8.63
N ALA A 144 12.68 -12.04 -9.26
CA ALA A 144 13.10 -13.24 -8.55
C ALA A 144 14.47 -13.05 -7.88
N TRP A 145 14.64 -13.66 -6.70
CA TRP A 145 15.86 -13.55 -5.91
C TRP A 145 17.08 -14.16 -6.61
N ASN A 146 16.89 -15.35 -7.17
CA ASN A 146 17.96 -16.14 -7.79
C ASN A 146 18.23 -15.77 -9.25
N ASP A 147 17.38 -14.92 -9.86
CA ASP A 147 17.46 -14.58 -11.28
C ASP A 147 16.83 -13.21 -11.53
N SER A 148 17.66 -12.20 -11.78
CA SER A 148 17.21 -10.82 -12.03
C SER A 148 16.49 -10.62 -13.36
N SER A 149 16.50 -11.60 -14.26
CA SER A 149 15.76 -11.57 -15.53
C SER A 149 14.34 -12.09 -15.40
N ARG A 150 14.01 -12.78 -14.29
CA ARG A 150 12.68 -13.30 -14.03
C ARG A 150 11.86 -12.27 -13.26
N HIS A 151 10.73 -11.91 -13.86
CA HIS A 151 9.80 -10.94 -13.31
C HIS A 151 8.41 -11.55 -13.19
N VAL A 152 7.71 -11.20 -12.10
CA VAL A 152 6.30 -11.55 -11.89
C VAL A 152 5.55 -10.27 -11.56
N THR A 153 4.43 -10.07 -12.23
CA THR A 153 3.48 -9.01 -11.91
C THR A 153 2.37 -9.61 -11.06
N TYR A 154 2.08 -8.97 -9.94
CA TYR A 154 0.99 -9.37 -9.05
C TYR A 154 -0.08 -8.28 -9.02
N PRO A 155 -1.34 -8.61 -9.33
CA PRO A 155 -2.44 -7.69 -9.19
C PRO A 155 -2.83 -7.52 -7.71
N LEU A 156 -2.93 -6.27 -7.27
CA LEU A 156 -3.36 -5.86 -5.95
C LEU A 156 -4.66 -5.06 -6.08
N HIS A 157 -5.76 -5.67 -5.67
CA HIS A 157 -7.05 -5.02 -5.51
C HIS A 157 -7.42 -5.10 -4.04
N GLN A 158 -7.22 -3.99 -3.31
CA GLN A 158 -7.40 -3.99 -1.86
C GLN A 158 -8.06 -2.71 -1.37
N ARG A 159 -8.86 -2.87 -0.31
CA ARG A 159 -9.26 -1.75 0.52
C ARG A 159 -8.13 -1.42 1.49
N LEU A 160 -7.93 -0.12 1.69
CA LEU A 160 -6.99 0.44 2.64
C LEU A 160 -7.75 1.17 3.75
N ASP A 161 -7.42 0.88 5.00
CA ASP A 161 -7.85 1.64 6.17
C ASP A 161 -6.64 2.01 7.04
N ALA A 162 -6.32 3.29 7.13
CA ALA A 162 -5.24 3.79 7.96
C ALA A 162 -5.79 4.77 9.00
N VAL A 163 -5.38 4.61 10.25
CA VAL A 163 -5.82 5.45 11.37
C VAL A 163 -4.63 6.15 12.02
N LYS A 164 -4.88 7.29 12.65
CA LYS A 164 -3.87 8.05 13.41
C LYS A 164 -4.07 7.96 14.91
#